data_AF-A0A553GRS5-F1
#
_entry.id   AF-A0A553GRS5-F1
#
_cell.length_a   1.000
_cell.length_b   1.000
_cell.length_c   1.000
_cell.angle_alpha   90.00
_cell.angle_beta   90.00
_cell.angle_gamma   90.00
#
_symmetry.space_group_name_H-M   'P 1'
#
loop_
_entity.id
_entity.type
_entity.pdbx_description
1 polymer ?
#
loop_
_entity_poly.entity_id
_entity_poly.type
_entity_poly.pdbx_seq_one_letter_code
_entity_poly.pdbx_strand_id
1 'polypeptide(L)'
;MRFVESFNNTLRNYALDDFKILITAVSKEANMLSYLDNNKNKKQSPNENFARELMELFTLGRDVLYSEQDIKEAARAFTGWRYNAEGEFINVKRQHDDGEKLFLNQRGNFDGDDIIRILLEQKECAYYLCTRIYKHFVNDEVDEGNVQSMVKEFYPHYNIEALMRFVFNANWFYSNNNINAKIKSPIELLVGLNRLIPYRVDKPKQLIMVQRMLGQVLHEPPNVAGWPGGKEWIDSNTLMTRLRLPSLLLNGGMIESDLPMEANEKERKRKKALLKVSVDWDYLSAALSLLDNFMLNEIVIGEQPKASVKAIVEEDDIQKYLLKLISIPEYQMC
;
A
#
# COMPACT_ATOMS: atom_id res chain seq x y z
N MET A 1 -2.24 -5.66 -17.82
CA MET A 1 -3.24 -5.91 -16.75
C MET A 1 -4.16 -7.10 -17.02
N ARG A 2 -3.75 -8.19 -17.70
CA ARG A 2 -4.68 -9.31 -17.97
C ARG A 2 -4.96 -10.18 -16.72
N PHE A 3 -4.07 -10.19 -15.74
CA PHE A 3 -4.11 -11.11 -14.58
C PHE A 3 -4.16 -10.39 -13.22
N VAL A 4 -4.55 -9.12 -13.20
CA VAL A 4 -4.61 -8.31 -11.96
C VAL A 4 -5.66 -8.85 -10.99
N GLU A 5 -6.78 -9.33 -11.50
CA GLU A 5 -7.84 -9.92 -10.67
C GLU A 5 -7.38 -11.18 -9.95
N SER A 6 -6.80 -12.15 -10.67
CA SER A 6 -6.21 -13.36 -10.09
C SER A 6 -5.21 -13.02 -9.00
N PHE A 7 -4.28 -12.12 -9.31
CA PHE A 7 -3.28 -11.67 -8.35
C PHE A 7 -3.90 -11.09 -7.07
N ASN A 8 -4.90 -10.21 -7.20
CA ASN A 8 -5.60 -9.64 -6.04
C ASN A 8 -6.35 -10.71 -5.23
N ASN A 9 -6.95 -11.70 -5.89
CA ASN A 9 -7.63 -12.79 -5.21
C ASN A 9 -6.63 -13.67 -4.46
N THR A 10 -5.46 -13.96 -5.04
CA THR A 10 -4.36 -14.66 -4.35
C THR A 10 -3.91 -13.91 -3.11
N LEU A 11 -3.70 -12.59 -3.20
CA LEU A 11 -3.39 -11.78 -2.02
C LEU A 11 -4.49 -11.88 -0.95
N ARG A 12 -5.76 -11.79 -1.32
CA ARG A 12 -6.89 -11.86 -0.37
C ARG A 12 -7.01 -13.24 0.28
N ASN A 13 -6.83 -14.31 -0.49
CA ASN A 13 -6.98 -15.68 -0.02
C ASN A 13 -5.91 -16.03 1.02
N TYR A 14 -4.67 -15.55 0.84
CA TYR A 14 -3.53 -15.89 1.69
C TYR A 14 -3.08 -14.73 2.61
N ALA A 15 -3.86 -13.65 2.71
CA ALA A 15 -3.48 -12.44 3.46
C ALA A 15 -3.14 -12.68 4.93
N LEU A 16 -3.76 -13.68 5.55
CA LEU A 16 -3.61 -14.01 6.97
C LEU A 16 -3.02 -15.42 7.18
N ASP A 17 -2.55 -16.07 6.12
CA ASP A 17 -1.98 -17.41 6.20
C ASP A 17 -0.50 -17.36 6.64
N ASP A 18 0.20 -18.50 6.57
CA ASP A 18 1.66 -18.56 6.62
C ASP A 18 2.26 -17.77 5.43
N PHE A 19 3.20 -16.86 5.73
CA PHE A 19 3.87 -16.05 4.71
C PHE A 19 4.56 -16.90 3.65
N LYS A 20 5.03 -18.11 3.97
CA LYS A 20 5.55 -19.07 2.99
C LYS A 20 4.52 -19.41 1.92
N ILE A 21 3.27 -19.65 2.32
CA ILE A 21 2.18 -19.94 1.38
C ILE A 21 1.92 -18.73 0.51
N LEU A 22 1.82 -17.54 1.12
CA LEU A 22 1.58 -16.29 0.40
C LEU A 22 2.69 -16.01 -0.62
N ILE A 23 3.97 -16.02 -0.22
CA ILE A 23 5.08 -15.68 -1.09
C ILE A 23 5.27 -16.71 -2.21
N THR A 24 5.06 -18.01 -1.94
CA THR A 24 5.10 -19.05 -2.97
C THR A 24 3.96 -18.88 -3.97
N ALA A 25 2.73 -18.63 -3.50
CA ALA A 25 1.58 -18.40 -4.39
C ALA A 25 1.80 -17.17 -5.28
N VAL A 26 2.18 -16.04 -4.68
CA VAL A 26 2.51 -14.78 -5.38
C VAL A 26 3.63 -14.98 -6.41
N SER A 27 4.67 -15.76 -6.08
CA SER A 27 5.79 -16.04 -6.98
C SER A 27 5.40 -16.85 -8.23
N LYS A 28 4.24 -17.52 -8.19
CA LYS A 28 3.70 -18.33 -9.29
C LYS A 28 2.58 -17.63 -10.05
N GLU A 29 2.14 -16.46 -9.61
CA GLU A 29 1.11 -15.66 -10.32
C GLU A 29 1.61 -15.13 -11.66
N ALA A 30 0.80 -15.26 -12.70
CA ALA A 30 1.12 -14.74 -14.04
C ALA A 30 1.43 -13.23 -14.05
N ASN A 31 0.76 -12.45 -13.19
CA ASN A 31 1.02 -11.02 -13.08
C ASN A 31 2.45 -10.76 -12.60
N MET A 32 2.93 -11.46 -11.58
CA MET A 32 4.29 -11.32 -11.05
C MET A 32 5.35 -11.85 -12.02
N LEU A 33 5.14 -13.06 -12.55
CA LEU A 33 6.05 -13.68 -13.52
C LEU A 33 6.20 -12.83 -14.78
N SER A 34 5.15 -12.14 -15.19
CA SER A 34 5.18 -11.22 -16.33
C SER A 34 5.80 -9.86 -15.97
N TYR A 35 5.46 -9.30 -14.80
CA TYR A 35 5.93 -7.97 -14.39
C TYR A 35 7.45 -7.95 -14.21
N LEU A 36 8.00 -9.04 -13.66
CA LEU A 36 9.42 -9.19 -13.40
C LEU A 36 10.17 -9.99 -14.47
N ASP A 37 9.54 -10.24 -15.62
CA ASP A 37 10.14 -10.94 -16.76
C ASP A 37 10.68 -12.36 -16.44
N ASN A 38 10.19 -13.02 -15.39
CA ASN A 38 10.59 -14.39 -15.06
C ASN A 38 10.07 -15.39 -16.10
N ASN A 39 8.97 -15.09 -16.79
CA ASN A 39 8.49 -15.90 -17.91
C ASN A 39 9.51 -16.00 -19.07
N LYS A 40 10.53 -15.13 -19.11
CA LYS A 40 11.66 -15.20 -20.06
C LYS A 40 12.88 -15.93 -19.49
N ASN A 41 12.89 -16.25 -18.20
CA ASN A 41 13.99 -16.90 -17.49
C ASN A 41 14.16 -18.36 -17.92
N LYS A 42 15.34 -18.69 -18.47
CA LYS A 42 15.65 -20.02 -19.01
C LYS A 42 17.11 -20.37 -18.72
N LYS A 43 17.43 -21.65 -18.55
CA LYS A 43 18.77 -22.14 -18.18
C LYS A 43 19.93 -21.58 -19.00
N GLN A 44 19.72 -21.31 -20.30
CA GLN A 44 20.76 -20.77 -21.18
C GLN A 44 20.97 -19.25 -21.03
N SER A 45 20.04 -18.56 -20.39
CA SER A 45 20.06 -17.11 -20.18
C SER A 45 19.25 -16.79 -18.91
N PRO A 46 19.79 -17.08 -17.71
CA PRO A 46 19.13 -16.75 -16.46
C PRO A 46 18.80 -15.26 -16.38
N ASN A 47 17.60 -14.92 -15.92
CA ASN A 47 17.15 -13.54 -15.70
C ASN A 47 17.08 -13.26 -14.20
N GLU A 48 17.93 -12.35 -13.73
CA GLU A 48 18.08 -12.03 -12.31
C GLU A 48 16.94 -11.20 -11.73
N ASN A 49 16.14 -10.51 -12.57
CA ASN A 49 15.19 -9.50 -12.10
C ASN A 49 14.22 -10.04 -11.04
N PHE A 50 13.58 -11.18 -11.29
CA PHE A 50 12.67 -11.78 -10.31
C PHE A 50 13.36 -12.16 -8.99
N ALA A 51 14.52 -12.84 -9.08
CA ALA A 51 15.27 -13.27 -7.91
C ALA A 51 15.76 -12.07 -7.08
N ARG A 52 16.24 -11.03 -7.75
CA ARG A 52 16.68 -9.78 -7.13
C ARG A 52 15.55 -9.13 -6.35
N GLU A 53 14.38 -8.91 -6.97
CA GLU A 53 13.25 -8.28 -6.28
C GLU A 53 12.69 -9.16 -5.15
N LEU A 54 12.69 -10.48 -5.32
CA LEU A 54 12.33 -11.42 -4.24
C LEU A 54 13.21 -11.21 -3.00
N MET A 55 14.53 -11.10 -3.20
CA MET A 55 15.50 -10.91 -2.13
C MET A 55 15.44 -9.49 -1.55
N GLU A 56 15.47 -8.48 -2.41
CA GLU A 56 15.57 -7.06 -2.05
C GLU A 56 14.29 -6.47 -1.47
N LEU A 57 13.13 -6.81 -2.03
CA LEU A 57 11.88 -6.12 -1.73
C LEU A 57 10.86 -6.98 -0.98
N PHE A 58 10.94 -8.30 -1.12
CA PHE A 58 9.90 -9.19 -0.59
C PHE A 58 10.39 -10.06 0.57
N THR A 59 11.69 -10.18 0.81
CA THR A 59 12.22 -11.06 1.87
C THR A 59 13.29 -10.42 2.75
N LEU A 60 14.53 -10.24 2.30
CA LEU A 60 15.67 -9.86 3.16
C LEU A 60 15.89 -8.35 3.27
N GLY A 61 15.48 -7.59 2.26
CA GLY A 61 15.85 -6.18 2.14
C GLY A 61 17.10 -5.99 1.28
N ARG A 62 17.33 -4.75 0.82
CA ARG A 62 18.49 -4.43 -0.03
C ARG A 62 19.81 -4.51 0.72
N ASP A 63 20.80 -5.13 0.08
CA ASP A 63 22.21 -5.15 0.49
C ASP A 63 22.44 -5.80 1.87
N VAL A 64 21.62 -6.81 2.22
CA VAL A 64 21.69 -7.51 3.51
C VAL A 64 22.00 -8.99 3.32
N LEU A 65 23.21 -9.43 3.73
CA LEU A 65 23.58 -10.84 3.93
C LEU A 65 23.50 -11.77 2.70
N TYR A 66 23.38 -11.23 1.49
CA TYR A 66 23.54 -11.96 0.25
C TYR A 66 24.49 -11.22 -0.69
N SER A 67 25.04 -11.95 -1.66
CA SER A 67 25.91 -11.43 -2.69
C SER A 67 25.23 -11.39 -4.05
N GLU A 68 25.84 -10.70 -5.01
CA GLU A 68 25.44 -10.79 -6.43
C GLU A 68 25.50 -12.23 -6.97
N GLN A 69 26.35 -13.08 -6.41
CA GLN A 69 26.37 -14.49 -6.78
C GLN A 69 25.11 -15.21 -6.31
N ASP A 70 24.62 -14.91 -5.10
CA ASP A 70 23.38 -15.51 -4.58
C ASP A 70 22.17 -15.14 -5.46
N ILE A 71 22.11 -13.89 -5.94
CA ILE A 71 21.07 -13.46 -6.89
C ILE A 71 21.12 -14.28 -8.18
N LYS A 72 22.31 -14.52 -8.73
CA LYS A 72 22.50 -15.34 -9.94
C LYS A 72 22.09 -16.80 -9.71
N GLU A 73 22.46 -17.37 -8.58
CA GLU A 73 22.13 -18.76 -8.24
C GLU A 73 20.63 -18.93 -7.98
N ALA A 74 20.00 -17.97 -7.31
CA ALA A 74 18.54 -17.92 -7.19
C ALA A 74 17.87 -17.77 -8.57
N ALA A 75 18.38 -16.91 -9.45
CA ALA A 75 17.85 -16.75 -10.80
C ALA A 75 17.90 -18.05 -11.60
N ARG A 76 18.98 -18.83 -11.47
CA ARG A 76 19.09 -20.18 -12.05
C ARG A 76 17.99 -21.11 -11.52
N ALA A 77 17.71 -21.07 -10.22
CA ALA A 77 16.66 -21.89 -9.59
C ALA A 77 15.24 -21.55 -10.08
N PHE A 78 14.97 -20.29 -10.45
CA PHE A 78 13.68 -19.87 -11.02
C PHE A 78 13.54 -20.12 -12.53
N THR A 79 14.57 -20.65 -13.20
CA THR A 79 14.49 -20.92 -14.65
C THR A 79 13.38 -21.92 -14.97
N GLY A 80 12.64 -21.68 -16.05
CA GLY A 80 11.54 -22.55 -16.49
C GLY A 80 10.19 -22.25 -15.85
N TRP A 81 10.11 -21.42 -14.80
CA TRP A 81 8.85 -20.93 -14.24
C TRP A 81 8.19 -19.94 -15.19
N ARG A 82 6.96 -20.25 -15.63
CA ARG A 82 6.19 -19.46 -16.60
C ARG A 82 4.70 -19.55 -16.30
N TYR A 83 3.89 -18.96 -17.17
CA TYR A 83 2.44 -19.13 -17.18
C TYR A 83 1.95 -19.44 -18.61
N ASN A 84 0.80 -20.12 -18.73
CA ASN A 84 0.15 -20.39 -20.03
C ASN A 84 -0.74 -19.22 -20.48
N ALA A 85 -1.50 -19.36 -21.57
CA ALA A 85 -2.33 -18.27 -22.10
C ALA A 85 -3.49 -17.88 -21.15
N GLU A 86 -3.89 -18.82 -20.30
CA GLU A 86 -4.94 -18.70 -19.28
C GLU A 86 -4.41 -18.06 -17.99
N GLY A 87 -3.09 -17.93 -17.83
CA GLY A 87 -2.46 -17.35 -16.64
C GLY A 87 -2.11 -18.37 -15.57
N GLU A 88 -2.24 -19.67 -15.84
CA GLU A 88 -1.89 -20.74 -14.92
C GLU A 88 -0.39 -20.97 -14.91
N PHE A 89 0.18 -21.20 -13.72
CA PHE A 89 1.59 -21.50 -13.55
C PHE A 89 1.99 -22.79 -14.28
N ILE A 90 3.13 -22.75 -14.96
CA ILE A 90 3.77 -23.90 -15.58
C ILE A 90 5.26 -23.93 -15.24
N ASN A 91 5.79 -25.11 -14.93
CA ASN A 91 7.22 -25.36 -14.79
C ASN A 91 7.72 -26.13 -16.03
N VAL A 92 8.41 -25.43 -16.94
CA VAL A 92 8.95 -26.00 -18.17
C VAL A 92 10.30 -26.66 -17.88
N LYS A 93 10.28 -27.91 -17.42
CA LYS A 93 11.47 -28.69 -17.01
C LYS A 93 12.65 -28.60 -17.98
N ARG A 94 12.41 -28.69 -19.30
CA ARG A 94 13.48 -28.61 -20.32
C ARG A 94 14.27 -27.27 -20.31
N GLN A 95 13.67 -26.22 -19.77
CA GLN A 95 14.26 -24.88 -19.63
C GLN A 95 14.78 -24.60 -18.22
N HIS A 96 14.53 -25.49 -17.26
CA HIS A 96 15.10 -25.40 -15.93
C HIS A 96 16.59 -25.77 -15.95
N ASP A 97 17.36 -25.13 -15.08
CA ASP A 97 18.75 -25.43 -14.82
C ASP A 97 18.83 -26.42 -13.66
N ASP A 98 19.00 -27.70 -13.97
CA ASP A 98 19.16 -28.78 -12.98
C ASP A 98 20.60 -28.89 -12.41
N GLY A 99 21.46 -27.91 -12.66
CA GLY A 99 22.81 -27.87 -12.09
C GLY A 99 22.80 -27.59 -10.59
N GLU A 100 23.86 -28.02 -9.90
CA GLU A 100 24.10 -27.63 -8.51
C GLU A 100 24.23 -26.10 -8.40
N LYS A 101 23.65 -25.55 -7.33
CA LYS A 101 23.61 -24.14 -6.99
C LYS A 101 24.18 -23.95 -5.59
N LEU A 102 24.90 -22.85 -5.39
CA LEU A 102 25.37 -22.41 -4.08
C LEU A 102 24.59 -21.15 -3.71
N PHE A 103 23.68 -21.26 -2.75
CA PHE A 103 22.81 -20.15 -2.34
C PHE A 103 22.81 -20.02 -0.82
N LEU A 104 23.19 -18.84 -0.32
CA LEU A 104 23.29 -18.52 1.12
C LEU A 104 24.05 -19.60 1.90
N ASN A 105 25.23 -19.97 1.40
CA ASN A 105 26.11 -21.01 1.94
C ASN A 105 25.55 -22.44 1.94
N GLN A 106 24.39 -22.68 1.31
CA GLN A 106 23.84 -24.01 1.10
C GLN A 106 24.13 -24.48 -0.33
N ARG A 107 24.43 -25.78 -0.52
CA ARG A 107 24.63 -26.40 -1.83
C ARG A 107 23.56 -27.42 -2.12
N GLY A 108 23.04 -27.41 -3.33
CA GLY A 108 22.07 -28.39 -3.79
C GLY A 108 21.57 -28.12 -5.20
N ASN A 109 20.81 -29.07 -5.75
CA ASN A 109 20.06 -28.83 -6.98
C ASN A 109 18.73 -28.14 -6.62
N PHE A 110 18.81 -26.87 -6.25
CA PHE A 110 17.65 -26.09 -5.79
C PHE A 110 16.76 -25.64 -6.95
N ASP A 111 15.45 -25.65 -6.71
CA ASP A 111 14.46 -24.96 -7.53
C ASP A 111 13.95 -23.67 -6.85
N GLY A 112 13.01 -22.97 -7.48
CA GLY A 112 12.46 -21.72 -6.92
C GLY A 112 11.73 -21.89 -5.58
N ASP A 113 11.13 -23.06 -5.31
CA ASP A 113 10.48 -23.33 -4.02
C ASP A 113 11.54 -23.55 -2.92
N ASP A 114 12.67 -24.17 -3.25
CA ASP A 114 13.84 -24.28 -2.35
C ASP A 114 14.45 -22.92 -2.01
N ILE A 115 14.59 -22.02 -2.99
CA ILE A 115 15.12 -20.66 -2.74
C ILE A 115 14.21 -19.92 -1.75
N ILE A 116 12.90 -19.97 -1.94
CA ILE A 116 11.94 -19.36 -1.02
C ILE A 116 12.10 -19.96 0.39
N ARG A 117 12.19 -21.29 0.51
CA ARG A 117 12.41 -21.94 1.80
C ARG A 117 13.70 -21.45 2.48
N ILE A 118 14.82 -21.41 1.76
CA ILE A 118 16.12 -20.99 2.30
C ILE A 118 16.11 -19.52 2.75
N LEU A 119 15.39 -18.66 2.03
CA LEU A 119 15.20 -17.25 2.43
C LEU A 119 14.44 -17.13 3.77
N LEU A 120 13.40 -17.95 3.97
CA LEU A 120 12.62 -17.96 5.21
C LEU A 120 13.34 -18.62 6.39
N GLU A 121 14.43 -19.36 6.14
CA GLU A 121 15.34 -19.85 7.18
C GLU A 121 16.27 -18.73 7.72
N GLN A 122 16.29 -17.55 7.09
CA GLN A 122 17.05 -16.40 7.57
C GLN A 122 16.18 -15.55 8.50
N LYS A 123 16.63 -15.32 9.73
CA LYS A 123 15.90 -14.50 10.71
C LYS A 123 15.71 -13.06 10.22
N GLU A 124 16.61 -12.59 9.39
CA GLU A 124 16.60 -11.26 8.77
C GLU A 124 15.39 -11.08 7.84
N CYS A 125 14.89 -12.17 7.25
CA CYS A 125 13.63 -12.11 6.51
C CYS A 125 12.45 -11.73 7.44
N ALA A 126 12.34 -12.37 8.60
CA ALA A 126 11.31 -12.01 9.58
C ALA A 126 11.51 -10.58 10.10
N TYR A 127 12.76 -10.16 10.35
CA TYR A 127 13.06 -8.78 10.77
C TYR A 127 12.64 -7.74 9.72
N TYR A 128 12.98 -7.97 8.46
CA TYR A 128 12.58 -7.10 7.35
C TYR A 128 11.05 -6.98 7.26
N LEU A 129 10.34 -8.11 7.27
CA LEU A 129 8.87 -8.14 7.19
C LEU A 129 8.21 -7.48 8.40
N CYS A 130 8.69 -7.75 9.62
CA CYS A 130 8.17 -7.12 10.84
C CYS A 130 8.41 -5.61 10.82
N THR A 131 9.57 -5.15 10.33
CA THR A 131 9.87 -3.72 10.20
C THR A 131 8.94 -3.05 9.19
N ARG A 132 8.65 -3.70 8.07
CA ARG A 132 7.70 -3.22 7.05
C ARG A 132 6.28 -3.13 7.61
N ILE A 133 5.84 -4.15 8.34
CA ILE A 133 4.51 -4.18 9.00
C ILE A 133 4.43 -3.10 10.09
N TYR A 134 5.46 -2.95 10.92
CA TYR A 134 5.53 -1.90 11.94
C TYR A 134 5.43 -0.51 11.30
N LYS A 135 6.22 -0.25 10.26
CA LYS A 135 6.15 1.01 9.52
C LYS A 135 4.79 1.23 8.89
N HIS A 136 4.14 0.19 8.39
CA HIS A 136 2.85 0.33 7.73
C HIS A 136 1.70 0.60 8.71
N PHE A 137 1.66 -0.08 9.85
CA PHE A 137 0.51 -0.03 10.77
C PHE A 137 0.72 0.80 12.04
N VAL A 138 1.96 1.08 12.42
CA VAL A 138 2.29 1.64 13.74
C VAL A 138 2.89 3.03 13.60
N ASN A 139 4.12 3.13 13.09
CA ASN A 139 4.85 4.39 13.05
C ASN A 139 5.98 4.33 12.03
N ASP A 140 6.23 5.43 11.31
CA ASP A 140 7.37 5.53 10.39
C ASP A 140 8.72 5.50 11.12
N GLU A 141 8.75 5.99 12.37
CA GLU A 141 9.89 5.88 13.29
C GLU A 141 9.88 4.51 13.98
N VAL A 142 10.90 3.70 13.70
CA VAL A 142 10.99 2.31 14.17
C VAL A 142 11.42 2.25 15.63
N ASP A 143 10.63 1.55 16.45
CA ASP A 143 11.06 1.09 17.77
C ASP A 143 11.63 -0.33 17.65
N GLU A 144 12.94 -0.44 17.83
CA GLU A 144 13.64 -1.73 17.72
C GLU A 144 13.16 -2.76 18.75
N GLY A 145 12.77 -2.34 19.95
CA GLY A 145 12.27 -3.26 20.98
C GLY A 145 10.94 -3.91 20.56
N ASN A 146 10.04 -3.11 19.98
CA ASN A 146 8.77 -3.59 19.47
C ASN A 146 8.97 -4.49 18.25
N VAL A 147 9.83 -4.12 17.30
CA VAL A 147 10.14 -4.94 16.13
C VAL A 147 10.78 -6.27 16.53
N GLN A 148 11.74 -6.30 17.46
CA GLN A 148 12.32 -7.56 17.93
C GLN A 148 11.27 -8.47 18.60
N SER A 149 10.29 -7.87 19.30
CA SER A 149 9.17 -8.61 19.89
C SER A 149 8.26 -9.21 18.82
N MET A 150 7.97 -8.46 17.75
CA MET A 150 7.25 -8.95 16.57
C MET A 150 8.01 -10.10 15.88
N VAL A 151 9.33 -9.97 15.70
CA VAL A 151 10.16 -11.02 15.08
C VAL A 151 10.14 -12.31 15.89
N LYS A 152 10.18 -12.20 17.22
CA LYS A 152 10.12 -13.36 18.11
C LYS A 152 8.81 -14.14 17.95
N GLU A 153 7.69 -13.44 17.77
CA GLU A 153 6.39 -14.05 17.51
C GLU A 153 6.29 -14.62 16.09
N PHE A 154 6.81 -13.89 15.10
CA PHE A 154 6.59 -14.20 13.69
C PHE A 154 7.53 -15.28 13.15
N TYR A 155 8.83 -15.20 13.43
CA TYR A 155 9.85 -16.05 12.80
C TYR A 155 9.63 -17.57 12.94
N PRO A 156 9.14 -18.13 14.07
CA PRO A 156 8.99 -19.58 14.20
C PRO A 156 8.03 -20.22 13.20
N HIS A 157 7.00 -19.49 12.77
CA HIS A 157 5.90 -20.03 11.97
C HIS A 157 5.48 -19.17 10.79
N TYR A 158 6.03 -17.96 10.66
CA TYR A 158 5.67 -16.99 9.63
C TYR A 158 4.15 -16.75 9.49
N ASN A 159 3.38 -16.98 10.56
CA ASN A 159 1.94 -16.85 10.56
C ASN A 159 1.54 -15.37 10.64
N ILE A 160 0.95 -14.86 9.55
CA ILE A 160 0.62 -13.43 9.43
C ILE A 160 -0.53 -13.07 10.38
N GLU A 161 -1.55 -13.92 10.54
CA GLU A 161 -2.65 -13.68 11.48
C GLU A 161 -2.16 -13.48 12.91
N ALA A 162 -1.29 -14.37 13.40
CA ALA A 162 -0.72 -14.32 14.73
C ALA A 162 0.07 -13.03 14.95
N LEU A 163 0.90 -12.64 13.98
CA LEU A 163 1.64 -11.38 14.04
C LEU A 163 0.70 -10.17 14.10
N MET A 164 -0.33 -10.12 13.24
CA MET A 164 -1.28 -9.00 13.23
C MET A 164 -2.07 -8.92 14.54
N ARG A 165 -2.49 -10.07 15.10
CA ARG A 165 -3.12 -10.13 16.42
C ARG A 165 -2.18 -9.67 17.52
N PHE A 166 -0.90 -10.04 17.48
CA PHE A 166 0.10 -9.58 18.43
C PHE A 166 0.24 -8.06 18.39
N VAL A 167 0.40 -7.48 17.18
CA VAL A 167 0.53 -6.02 16.99
C VAL A 167 -0.70 -5.28 17.51
N PHE A 168 -1.90 -5.67 17.09
CA PHE A 168 -3.13 -4.95 17.43
C PHE A 168 -3.60 -5.16 18.87
N ASN A 169 -3.08 -6.15 19.61
CA ASN A 169 -3.36 -6.31 21.04
C ASN A 169 -2.25 -5.74 21.93
N ALA A 170 -1.18 -5.20 21.35
CA ALA A 170 -0.08 -4.65 22.14
C ALA A 170 -0.43 -3.27 22.70
N ASN A 171 -0.15 -3.05 23.99
CA ASN A 171 -0.40 -1.74 24.63
C ASN A 171 0.34 -0.59 23.93
N TRP A 172 1.54 -0.84 23.39
CA TRP A 172 2.32 0.18 22.69
C TRP A 172 1.67 0.63 21.38
N PHE A 173 0.84 -0.21 20.75
CA PHE A 173 0.13 0.14 19.51
C PHE A 173 -0.78 1.36 19.73
N TYR A 174 -1.42 1.44 20.89
CA TYR A 174 -2.34 2.51 21.26
C TYR A 174 -1.68 3.61 22.11
N SER A 175 -0.35 3.65 22.20
CA SER A 175 0.34 4.71 22.93
C SER A 175 0.24 6.06 22.20
N ASN A 176 0.26 7.16 22.95
CA ASN A 176 0.13 8.51 22.39
C ASN A 176 1.14 8.83 21.27
N ASN A 177 2.32 8.20 21.27
CA ASN A 177 3.33 8.41 20.24
C ASN A 177 2.98 7.75 18.90
N ASN A 178 2.03 6.81 18.89
CA ASN A 178 1.60 6.06 17.71
C ASN A 178 0.21 6.48 17.20
N ILE A 179 -0.55 7.24 17.99
CA ILE A 179 -1.82 7.83 17.57
C ILE A 179 -1.52 9.04 16.67
N ASN A 180 -2.19 9.12 15.50
CA ASN A 180 -2.01 10.21 14.53
C ASN A 180 -0.56 10.40 14.08
N ALA A 181 0.24 9.33 14.11
CA ALA A 181 1.66 9.37 13.78
C ALA A 181 1.92 9.25 12.26
N LYS A 182 0.91 8.84 11.48
CA LYS A 182 1.08 8.53 10.06
C LYS A 182 0.29 9.47 9.17
N ILE A 183 0.82 9.78 7.99
CA ILE A 183 0.06 10.49 6.95
C ILE A 183 -0.80 9.47 6.21
N LYS A 184 -2.13 9.68 6.18
CA LYS A 184 -3.07 8.88 5.39
C LYS A 184 -2.63 8.84 3.93
N SER A 185 -2.53 7.65 3.36
CA SER A 185 -2.43 7.50 1.91
C SER A 185 -3.65 8.13 1.22
N PRO A 186 -3.53 8.51 -0.07
CA PRO A 186 -4.67 9.03 -0.83
C PRO A 186 -5.94 8.18 -0.74
N ILE A 187 -5.81 6.85 -0.76
CA ILE A 187 -6.96 5.95 -0.68
C ILE A 187 -7.56 5.92 0.74
N GLU A 188 -6.74 5.90 1.79
CA GLU A 188 -7.22 6.01 3.17
C GLU A 188 -7.96 7.33 3.42
N LEU A 189 -7.46 8.44 2.84
CA LEU A 189 -8.14 9.73 2.92
C LEU A 189 -9.52 9.69 2.24
N LEU A 190 -9.59 9.14 1.01
CA LEU A 190 -10.85 9.05 0.26
C LEU A 190 -11.87 8.13 0.94
N VAL A 191 -11.43 6.98 1.45
CA VAL A 191 -12.27 6.02 2.17
C VAL A 191 -12.70 6.59 3.52
N GLY A 192 -11.80 7.23 4.26
CA GLY A 192 -12.10 7.90 5.52
C GLY A 192 -13.17 8.98 5.34
N LEU A 193 -13.02 9.84 4.32
CA LEU A 193 -14.04 10.83 3.95
C LEU A 193 -15.39 10.18 3.64
N ASN A 194 -15.39 9.06 2.92
CA ASN A 194 -16.63 8.38 2.54
C ASN A 194 -17.32 7.66 3.72
N ARG A 195 -16.53 7.16 4.67
CA ARG A 195 -17.05 6.56 5.91
C ARG A 195 -17.65 7.61 6.84
N LEU A 196 -17.05 8.80 6.89
CA LEU A 196 -17.52 9.90 7.72
C LEU A 196 -18.73 10.61 7.10
N ILE A 197 -18.66 10.88 5.79
CA ILE A 197 -19.72 11.51 5.01
C ILE A 197 -20.01 10.61 3.81
N PRO A 198 -21.02 9.74 3.87
CA PRO A 198 -21.39 8.88 2.76
C PRO A 198 -21.67 9.69 1.49
N TYR A 199 -20.81 9.52 0.50
CA TYR A 199 -20.94 10.15 -0.81
C TYR A 199 -20.83 9.14 -1.93
N ARG A 200 -21.39 9.47 -3.09
CA ARG A 200 -21.28 8.68 -4.31
C ARG A 200 -20.75 9.56 -5.43
N VAL A 201 -19.65 9.14 -6.04
CA VAL A 201 -19.19 9.75 -7.30
C VAL A 201 -20.02 9.17 -8.44
N ASP A 202 -20.79 10.01 -9.13
CA ASP A 202 -21.74 9.57 -10.15
C ASP A 202 -21.03 8.94 -11.36
N LYS A 203 -19.81 9.38 -11.65
CA LYS A 203 -18.99 8.92 -12.78
C LYS A 203 -17.73 8.23 -12.27
N PRO A 204 -17.58 6.89 -12.44
CA PRO A 204 -16.39 6.16 -11.97
C PRO A 204 -15.05 6.73 -12.47
N LYS A 205 -15.01 7.26 -13.71
CA LYS A 205 -13.80 7.90 -14.26
C LYS A 205 -13.34 9.13 -13.45
N GLN A 206 -14.26 9.84 -12.80
CA GLN A 206 -13.91 10.98 -11.94
C GLN A 206 -13.22 10.53 -10.65
N LEU A 207 -13.57 9.36 -10.11
CA LEU A 207 -12.86 8.80 -8.96
C LEU A 207 -11.41 8.45 -9.31
N ILE A 208 -11.17 7.87 -10.49
CA ILE A 208 -9.82 7.59 -11.00
C ILE A 208 -9.03 8.90 -11.20
N MET A 209 -9.69 9.97 -11.65
CA MET A 209 -9.06 11.28 -11.79
C MET A 209 -8.60 11.83 -10.44
N VAL A 210 -9.45 11.75 -9.40
CA VAL A 210 -9.09 12.18 -8.04
C VAL A 210 -7.93 11.35 -7.49
N GLN A 211 -7.95 10.02 -7.69
CA GLN A 211 -6.85 9.13 -7.32
C GLN A 211 -5.52 9.55 -7.98
N ARG A 212 -5.56 9.91 -9.27
CA ARG A 212 -4.37 10.37 -9.99
C ARG A 212 -3.83 11.70 -9.47
N MET A 213 -4.72 12.67 -9.20
CA MET A 213 -4.31 13.97 -8.63
C MET A 213 -3.67 13.84 -7.25
N LEU A 214 -4.07 12.82 -6.48
CA LEU A 214 -3.51 12.54 -5.17
C LEU A 214 -2.28 11.61 -5.22
N GLY A 215 -1.93 11.06 -6.39
CA GLY A 215 -0.72 10.25 -6.58
C GLY A 215 -0.87 8.73 -6.33
N GLN A 216 -2.09 8.20 -6.14
CA GLN A 216 -2.30 6.77 -5.92
C GLN A 216 -3.53 6.26 -6.66
N VAL A 217 -3.30 5.60 -7.80
CA VAL A 217 -4.34 4.94 -8.60
C VAL A 217 -4.35 3.45 -8.27
N LEU A 218 -5.46 2.92 -7.77
CA LEU A 218 -5.53 1.50 -7.40
C LEU A 218 -5.18 0.60 -8.60
N HIS A 219 -4.40 -0.45 -8.33
CA HIS A 219 -3.89 -1.41 -9.31
C HIS A 219 -2.85 -0.89 -10.32
N GLU A 220 -2.37 0.35 -10.17
CA GLU A 220 -1.33 0.95 -11.02
C GLU A 220 -0.15 1.46 -10.17
N PRO A 221 0.59 0.59 -9.47
CA PRO A 221 1.74 1.03 -8.68
C PRO A 221 2.85 1.57 -9.59
N PRO A 222 3.67 2.52 -9.09
CA PRO A 222 4.75 3.11 -9.89
C PRO A 222 5.87 2.11 -10.21
N ASN A 223 6.08 1.11 -9.35
CA ASN A 223 6.98 -0.01 -9.57
C ASN A 223 6.56 -1.23 -8.73
N VAL A 224 7.34 -2.31 -8.77
CA VAL A 224 6.99 -3.57 -8.07
C VAL A 224 7.00 -3.44 -6.54
N ALA A 225 7.69 -2.43 -5.98
CA ALA A 225 7.71 -2.14 -4.55
C ALA A 225 6.39 -1.50 -4.04
N GLY A 226 5.49 -1.13 -4.96
CA GLY A 226 4.26 -0.40 -4.65
C GLY A 226 4.48 1.12 -4.60
N TRP A 227 3.63 1.81 -3.84
CA TRP A 227 3.78 3.25 -3.61
C TRP A 227 4.66 3.53 -2.40
N PRO A 228 5.45 4.62 -2.43
CA PRO A 228 6.09 5.11 -1.23
C PRO A 228 5.02 5.62 -0.23
N GLY A 229 5.35 5.57 1.07
CA GLY A 229 4.47 6.03 2.14
C GLY A 229 4.93 7.34 2.79
N GLY A 230 4.22 7.75 3.84
CA GLY A 230 4.63 8.85 4.70
C GLY A 230 4.63 10.20 3.99
N LYS A 231 5.74 10.94 4.10
CA LYS A 231 5.88 12.31 3.56
C LYS A 231 5.81 12.38 2.04
N GLU A 232 6.07 11.29 1.34
CA GLU A 232 5.97 11.21 -0.13
C GLU A 232 4.53 11.44 -0.65
N TRP A 233 3.53 11.33 0.24
CA TRP A 233 2.16 11.72 -0.09
C TRP A 233 1.91 13.23 -0.12
N ILE A 234 2.87 14.05 0.33
CA ILE A 234 2.73 15.48 0.53
C ILE A 234 3.84 16.24 -0.19
N ASP A 235 3.43 17.00 -1.21
CA ASP A 235 4.20 18.05 -1.86
C ASP A 235 3.36 19.34 -1.92
N SER A 236 3.91 20.41 -2.48
CA SER A 236 3.21 21.71 -2.55
C SER A 236 1.87 21.64 -3.31
N ASN A 237 1.74 20.77 -4.32
CA ASN A 237 0.53 20.60 -5.12
C ASN A 237 -0.46 19.64 -4.46
N THR A 238 0.02 18.49 -3.97
CA THR A 238 -0.83 17.48 -3.34
C THR A 238 -1.37 17.96 -1.99
N LEU A 239 -0.59 18.71 -1.19
CA LEU A 239 -1.08 19.28 0.07
C LEU A 239 -2.30 20.18 -0.16
N MET A 240 -2.20 21.13 -1.10
CA MET A 240 -3.31 22.02 -1.42
C MET A 240 -4.53 21.25 -1.92
N THR A 241 -4.31 20.24 -2.76
CA THR A 241 -5.36 19.36 -3.28
C THR A 241 -6.05 18.59 -2.15
N ARG A 242 -5.28 18.04 -1.21
CA ARG A 242 -5.78 17.29 -0.05
C ARG A 242 -6.60 18.15 0.90
N LEU A 243 -6.14 19.37 1.22
CA LEU A 243 -6.89 20.31 2.07
C LEU A 243 -8.19 20.78 1.40
N ARG A 244 -8.22 20.90 0.07
CA ARG A 244 -9.42 21.27 -0.69
C ARG A 244 -10.33 20.10 -1.01
N LEU A 245 -9.86 18.86 -0.86
CA LEU A 245 -10.56 17.65 -1.28
C LEU A 245 -11.98 17.54 -0.70
N PRO A 246 -12.24 17.84 0.59
CA PRO A 246 -13.60 17.88 1.12
C PRO A 246 -14.53 18.81 0.35
N SER A 247 -14.09 20.05 0.09
CA SER A 247 -14.89 21.02 -0.66
C SER A 247 -15.10 20.60 -2.12
N LEU A 248 -14.09 19.96 -2.73
CA LEU A 248 -14.17 19.43 -4.09
C LEU A 248 -15.20 18.29 -4.20
N LEU A 249 -15.22 17.38 -3.23
CA LEU A 249 -16.12 16.23 -3.23
C LEU A 249 -17.52 16.58 -2.75
N LEU A 250 -17.66 17.39 -1.70
CA LEU A 250 -18.93 17.48 -0.95
C LEU A 250 -19.73 18.75 -1.24
N ASN A 251 -19.09 19.81 -1.77
CA ASN A 251 -19.73 21.08 -2.12
C ASN A 251 -19.73 21.35 -3.64
N GLY A 252 -19.60 20.29 -4.46
CA GLY A 252 -19.62 20.42 -5.92
C GLY A 252 -18.46 21.25 -6.48
N GLY A 253 -17.27 21.15 -5.88
CA GLY A 253 -16.12 21.91 -6.34
C GLY A 253 -15.66 21.52 -7.75
N MET A 254 -15.05 22.47 -8.45
CA MET A 254 -14.50 22.26 -9.79
C MET A 254 -13.11 21.64 -9.70
N ILE A 255 -12.88 20.54 -10.41
CA ILE A 255 -11.52 20.04 -10.66
C ILE A 255 -11.01 20.60 -11.98
N GLU A 256 -9.83 21.23 -11.95
CA GLU A 256 -9.05 21.50 -13.15
C GLU A 256 -8.35 20.21 -13.57
N SER A 257 -8.57 19.77 -14.81
CA SER A 257 -7.82 18.62 -15.33
C SER A 257 -6.36 19.01 -15.56
N ASP A 258 -5.42 18.20 -15.07
CA ASP A 258 -3.98 18.32 -15.39
C ASP A 258 -3.80 18.32 -16.91
N LEU A 259 -3.61 19.50 -17.46
CA LEU A 259 -3.22 19.70 -18.84
C LEU A 259 -1.70 19.96 -18.86
N PRO A 260 -0.98 19.46 -19.87
CA PRO A 260 0.38 19.90 -20.15
C PRO A 260 0.44 21.44 -20.19
N MET A 261 1.57 22.01 -19.77
CA MET A 261 1.76 23.47 -19.69
C MET A 261 1.45 24.20 -21.01
N GLU A 262 1.51 23.49 -22.14
CA GLU A 262 1.26 23.94 -23.51
C GLU A 262 -0.23 24.00 -23.93
N ALA A 263 -1.17 23.54 -23.09
CA ALA A 263 -2.58 23.50 -23.46
C ALA A 263 -3.22 24.89 -23.55
N ASN A 264 -3.96 25.11 -24.63
CA ASN A 264 -4.50 26.41 -25.02
C ASN A 264 -5.63 26.84 -24.06
N GLU A 265 -5.89 28.15 -23.97
CA GLU A 265 -6.91 28.71 -23.07
C GLU A 265 -8.33 28.18 -23.33
N LYS A 266 -8.64 27.83 -24.58
CA LYS A 266 -9.90 27.17 -24.99
C LYS A 266 -10.00 25.71 -24.50
N GLU A 267 -8.88 25.00 -24.39
CA GLU A 267 -8.82 23.63 -23.88
C GLU A 267 -8.95 23.61 -22.35
N ARG A 268 -8.31 24.56 -21.67
CA ARG A 268 -8.46 24.80 -20.23
C ARG A 268 -9.92 25.15 -19.86
N LYS A 269 -10.59 26.01 -20.63
CA LYS A 269 -12.00 26.37 -20.41
C LYS A 269 -13.00 25.24 -20.72
N ARG A 270 -12.68 24.33 -21.66
CA ARG A 270 -13.56 23.21 -22.04
C ARG A 270 -13.54 22.02 -21.07
N LYS A 271 -12.61 21.96 -20.10
CA LYS A 271 -12.43 20.78 -19.22
C LYS A 271 -12.38 21.09 -17.71
N LYS A 272 -12.94 22.21 -17.25
CA LYS A 272 -13.39 22.31 -15.85
C LYS A 272 -14.62 21.42 -15.69
N ALA A 273 -14.40 20.15 -15.37
CA ALA A 273 -15.48 19.24 -15.07
C ALA A 273 -15.78 19.36 -13.58
N LEU A 274 -16.98 19.82 -13.25
CA LEU A 274 -17.52 19.66 -11.90
C LEU A 274 -17.48 18.18 -11.54
N LEU A 275 -16.90 17.87 -10.39
CA LEU A 275 -17.10 16.56 -9.78
C LEU A 275 -18.59 16.39 -9.54
N LYS A 276 -19.16 15.32 -10.11
CA LYS A 276 -20.56 14.98 -9.86
C LYS A 276 -20.58 14.00 -8.71
N VAL A 277 -20.89 14.52 -7.53
CA VAL A 277 -20.96 13.76 -6.29
C VAL A 277 -22.31 13.99 -5.66
N SER A 278 -22.94 12.90 -5.29
CA SER A 278 -24.18 12.88 -4.51
C SER A 278 -23.82 12.62 -3.04
N VAL A 279 -24.32 13.45 -2.12
CA VAL A 279 -24.11 13.33 -0.67
C VAL A 279 -25.47 13.22 0.00
N ASP A 280 -25.62 12.27 0.93
CA ASP A 280 -26.84 12.12 1.74
C ASP A 280 -26.76 13.00 3.00
N TRP A 281 -27.01 14.31 2.81
CA TRP A 281 -26.98 15.28 3.91
C TRP A 281 -28.14 15.08 4.89
N ASP A 282 -29.26 14.51 4.47
CA ASP A 282 -30.42 14.30 5.33
C ASP A 282 -30.10 13.25 6.40
N TYR A 283 -29.48 12.14 6.00
CA TYR A 283 -28.98 11.12 6.93
C TYR A 283 -27.95 11.70 7.91
N LEU A 284 -27.00 12.49 7.41
CA LEU A 284 -25.92 13.04 8.23
C LEU A 284 -26.43 14.11 9.21
N SER A 285 -27.41 14.93 8.80
CA SER A 285 -27.95 16.02 9.63
C SER A 285 -28.57 15.51 10.92
N ALA A 286 -29.27 14.38 10.87
CA ALA A 286 -29.83 13.75 12.05
C ALA A 286 -28.73 13.34 13.04
N ALA A 287 -27.65 12.72 12.56
CA ALA A 287 -26.52 12.32 13.40
C ALA A 287 -25.76 13.53 13.97
N LEU A 288 -25.48 14.54 13.14
CA LEU A 288 -24.77 15.75 13.55
C LEU A 288 -25.55 16.57 14.58
N SER A 289 -26.88 16.58 14.52
CA SER A 289 -27.71 17.31 15.49
C SER A 289 -27.56 16.83 16.94
N LEU A 290 -26.98 15.64 17.14
CA LEU A 290 -26.71 15.07 18.45
C LEU A 290 -25.30 15.39 18.98
N LEU A 291 -24.47 16.04 18.17
CA LEU A 291 -23.06 16.29 18.48
C LEU A 291 -22.81 17.78 18.71
N ASP A 292 -21.86 18.08 19.59
CA ASP A 292 -21.24 19.40 19.69
C ASP A 292 -19.85 19.36 19.04
N ASN A 293 -19.22 20.53 18.93
CA ASN A 293 -17.90 20.64 18.31
C ASN A 293 -16.83 19.84 19.05
N PHE A 294 -16.94 19.70 20.38
CA PHE A 294 -15.97 18.95 21.18
C PHE A 294 -16.04 17.46 20.84
N MET A 295 -17.24 16.86 20.85
CA MET A 295 -17.46 15.47 20.47
C MET A 295 -17.09 15.22 19.01
N LEU A 296 -17.39 16.17 18.11
CA LEU A 296 -17.01 16.03 16.71
C LEU A 296 -15.50 15.98 16.51
N ASN A 297 -14.74 16.79 17.25
CA ASN A 297 -13.28 16.75 17.23
C ASN A 297 -12.73 15.37 17.65
N GLU A 298 -13.22 14.84 18.77
CA GLU A 298 -12.81 13.51 19.26
C GLU A 298 -13.17 12.39 18.25
N ILE A 299 -14.32 12.48 17.59
CA ILE A 299 -14.76 11.47 16.61
C ILE A 299 -13.97 11.56 15.30
N VAL A 300 -13.66 12.77 14.82
CA VAL A 300 -13.13 13.00 13.48
C VAL A 300 -11.60 13.00 13.44
N ILE A 301 -10.94 13.58 14.45
CA ILE A 301 -9.47 13.69 14.51
C ILE A 301 -8.87 13.04 15.77
N GLY A 302 -9.68 12.57 16.72
CA GLY A 302 -9.20 11.89 17.93
C GLY A 302 -8.54 12.79 18.97
N GLU A 303 -8.62 14.12 18.76
CA GLU A 303 -8.04 15.13 19.64
C GLU A 303 -8.73 16.48 19.41
N GLN A 304 -8.36 17.50 20.18
CA GLN A 304 -8.83 18.87 19.91
C GLN A 304 -7.93 19.58 18.89
N PRO A 305 -8.49 20.40 17.97
CA PRO A 305 -7.69 21.12 16.98
C PRO A 305 -6.62 21.99 17.63
N LYS A 306 -5.43 22.00 17.04
CA LYS A 306 -4.32 22.83 17.54
C LYS A 306 -4.69 24.31 17.50
N ALA A 307 -4.13 25.09 18.42
CA ALA A 307 -4.40 26.52 18.54
C ALA A 307 -4.22 27.29 17.22
N SER A 308 -3.26 26.86 16.38
CA SER A 308 -2.98 27.44 15.06
C SER A 308 -4.10 27.29 14.03
N VAL A 309 -4.94 26.26 14.16
CA VAL A 309 -6.03 25.98 13.22
C VAL A 309 -7.42 26.17 13.83
N LYS A 310 -7.52 26.35 15.15
CA LYS A 310 -8.79 26.53 15.85
C LYS A 310 -9.64 27.66 15.27
N ALA A 311 -9.04 28.83 15.04
CA ALA A 311 -9.73 29.97 14.42
C ALA A 311 -10.15 29.73 12.96
N ILE A 312 -9.53 28.77 12.26
CA ILE A 312 -9.88 28.42 10.87
C ILE A 312 -11.12 27.53 10.84
N VAL A 313 -11.26 26.63 11.82
CA VAL A 313 -12.37 25.68 11.88
C VAL A 313 -13.62 26.26 12.51
N GLU A 314 -13.52 27.28 13.38
CA GLU A 314 -14.66 27.92 14.05
C GLU A 314 -15.78 28.28 13.07
N GLU A 315 -16.98 27.77 13.37
CA GLU A 315 -18.20 27.93 12.58
C GLU A 315 -19.40 27.50 13.43
N ASP A 316 -20.51 28.24 13.33
CA ASP A 316 -21.74 27.96 14.09
C ASP A 316 -22.56 26.83 13.47
N ASP A 317 -22.50 26.69 12.14
CA ASP A 317 -23.16 25.60 11.42
C ASP A 317 -22.32 24.33 11.50
N ILE A 318 -22.88 23.28 12.11
CA ILE A 318 -22.15 22.03 12.37
C ILE A 318 -21.71 21.29 11.10
N GLN A 319 -22.44 21.42 9.99
CA GLN A 319 -22.03 20.82 8.72
C GLN A 319 -20.82 21.54 8.13
N LYS A 320 -20.84 22.87 8.15
CA LYS A 320 -19.69 23.69 7.73
C LYS A 320 -18.50 23.52 8.67
N TYR A 321 -18.74 23.38 9.98
CA TYR A 321 -17.71 23.05 10.97
C TYR A 321 -17.05 21.71 10.61
N LEU A 322 -17.85 20.67 10.37
CA LEU A 322 -17.35 19.37 9.91
C LEU A 322 -16.50 19.49 8.65
N LEU A 323 -17.00 20.20 7.62
CA LEU A 323 -16.29 20.40 6.36
C LEU A 323 -14.93 21.10 6.56
N LYS A 324 -14.86 22.10 7.43
CA LYS A 324 -13.61 22.77 7.79
C LYS A 324 -12.69 21.82 8.57
N LEU A 325 -13.23 21.06 9.52
CA LEU A 325 -12.49 20.11 10.36
C LEU A 325 -11.82 19.01 9.51
N ILE A 326 -12.50 18.47 8.50
CA ILE A 326 -11.89 17.45 7.60
C ILE A 326 -10.94 18.06 6.55
N SER A 327 -10.81 19.39 6.52
CA SER A 327 -9.94 20.13 5.61
C SER A 327 -8.63 20.58 6.27
N ILE A 328 -8.38 20.24 7.54
CA ILE A 328 -7.14 20.61 8.26
C ILE A 328 -6.07 19.51 8.17
N PRO A 329 -4.78 19.84 8.44
CA PRO A 329 -3.70 18.86 8.45
C PRO A 329 -3.90 17.70 9.43
N GLU A 330 -4.49 17.93 10.59
CA GLU A 330 -4.73 16.91 11.62
C GLU A 330 -5.63 15.78 11.08
N TYR A 331 -6.65 16.08 10.27
CA TYR A 331 -7.47 15.05 9.64
C TYR A 331 -6.71 14.24 8.58
N GLN A 332 -5.56 14.73 8.08
CA GLN A 332 -4.72 13.98 7.15
C GLN A 332 -3.87 12.91 7.86
N MET A 333 -3.89 12.87 9.20
CA MET A 333 -3.10 11.94 10.01
C MET A 333 -3.94 10.74 10.48
N CYS A 334 -3.34 9.57 10.66
CA CYS A 334 -3.99 8.38 11.21
C CYS A 334 -3.07 7.59 12.15
#